data_AF-A0A8J8SDB3-F1
#
_entry.id   AF-A0A8J8SDB3-F1
#
_cell.length_a   1.000
_cell.length_b   1.000
_cell.length_c   1.000
_cell.angle_alpha   90.00
_cell.angle_beta   90.00
_cell.angle_gamma   90.00
#
_symmetry.space_group_name_H-M   'P 1'
#
loop_
_entity.id
_entity.type
_entity.pdbx_description
1 polymer ?
#
loop_
_entity_poly.entity_id
_entity_poly.type
_entity_poly.pdbx_seq_one_letter_code
_entity_poly.pdbx_strand_id
1 'polypeptide(L)'
;MKRISAMIVCVLSVMLIFVGCDYNENKLYNAFKKSLEVTSSESDTDISITLETEGFSEEEQFSIAAVKMLLQDTNINIHTKLQQNKQKTSRKMYVDTQFVFGGIGMGVEYWGDYNMLQKNSKSLNVIKLPSIMMFSEEFAGKEYLVINQENNEDITYDSKLVLELQEKLNKFLKDYALQYNPNLKLVKNKGRKTIDGKTAYVYELSLDNESLSKLINYTANNLLDNKEALEFFSEYMDIISKMVNKSEEEVKKSKEEIDTILENLDESKPALKNMIDIFTDKLCKCNLLGEKGIVIEYALNKEGYIINESGLIDLNIDIAKIEEVMAIQNRLTDEEYDEDILDEDVSGVIKLGFKFNKKIYNINEKVEIDMPKLTKENSVDLNELMKARSESFSQMYPKDI
;
A
#
# COMPACT_ATOMS: atom_id res chain seq x y z
N MET A 1 -18.81 -0.18 -5.25
CA MET A 1 -17.99 -1.27 -5.84
C MET A 1 -17.18 -0.82 -7.05
N LYS A 2 -17.80 -0.07 -7.97
CA LYS A 2 -17.25 0.30 -9.28
C LYS A 2 -15.86 0.99 -9.24
N ARG A 3 -15.66 2.04 -8.44
CA ARG A 3 -14.36 2.74 -8.27
C ARG A 3 -13.23 1.86 -7.68
N ILE A 4 -13.59 0.83 -6.92
CA ILE A 4 -12.64 -0.04 -6.22
C ILE A 4 -12.02 -1.05 -7.20
N SER A 5 -12.80 -1.55 -8.17
CA SER A 5 -12.35 -2.53 -9.16
C SER A 5 -11.24 -1.98 -10.09
N ALA A 6 -11.34 -0.71 -10.50
CA ALA A 6 -10.32 -0.04 -11.32
C ALA A 6 -8.99 0.15 -10.56
N MET A 7 -9.06 0.60 -9.31
CA MET A 7 -7.89 0.77 -8.45
C MET A 7 -7.19 -0.56 -8.17
N ILE A 8 -7.97 -1.63 -8.01
CA ILE A 8 -7.49 -2.99 -7.82
C ILE A 8 -6.76 -3.52 -9.06
N VAL A 9 -7.24 -3.28 -10.28
CA VAL A 9 -6.52 -3.70 -11.51
C VAL A 9 -5.18 -2.97 -11.64
N CYS A 10 -5.11 -1.68 -11.29
CA CYS A 10 -3.85 -0.94 -11.24
C CYS A 10 -2.89 -1.52 -10.18
N VAL A 11 -3.39 -1.80 -8.97
CA VAL A 11 -2.60 -2.37 -7.89
C VAL A 11 -2.09 -3.77 -8.24
N LEU A 12 -2.92 -4.63 -8.85
CA LEU A 12 -2.52 -5.95 -9.32
C LEU A 12 -1.50 -5.87 -10.45
N SER A 13 -1.66 -4.94 -11.39
CA SER A 13 -0.69 -4.70 -12.46
C SER A 13 0.68 -4.30 -11.92
N VAL A 14 0.71 -3.47 -10.87
CA VAL A 14 1.95 -3.07 -10.18
C VAL A 14 2.57 -4.23 -9.38
N MET A 15 1.76 -5.07 -8.76
CA MET A 15 2.24 -6.26 -8.04
C MET A 15 2.85 -7.31 -8.98
N LEU A 16 2.37 -7.41 -10.22
CA LEU A 16 2.80 -8.41 -11.20
C LEU A 16 4.04 -8.00 -12.01
N ILE A 17 4.56 -6.77 -11.83
CA ILE A 17 5.81 -6.28 -12.45
C ILE A 17 7.02 -7.15 -12.09
N PHE A 18 6.96 -7.79 -10.92
CA PHE A 18 8.06 -8.61 -10.42
C PHE A 18 8.04 -10.04 -10.96
N VAL A 19 7.13 -10.39 -11.85
CA VAL A 19 7.08 -11.71 -12.44
C VAL A 19 8.19 -11.85 -13.50
N GLY A 20 9.19 -12.68 -13.18
CA GLY A 20 10.45 -12.82 -13.91
C GLY A 20 10.32 -13.46 -15.29
N CYS A 21 10.26 -12.64 -16.33
CA CYS A 21 10.17 -13.11 -17.71
C CYS A 21 11.55 -13.25 -18.36
N ASP A 22 12.49 -12.39 -17.99
CA ASP A 22 13.89 -12.47 -18.38
C ASP A 22 14.83 -12.87 -17.22
N TYR A 23 16.10 -13.14 -17.55
CA TYR A 23 17.10 -13.58 -16.56
C TYR A 23 17.30 -12.59 -15.40
N ASN A 24 17.30 -11.29 -15.68
CA ASN A 24 17.50 -10.25 -14.67
C ASN A 24 16.25 -10.06 -13.82
N GLU A 25 15.07 -10.09 -14.44
CA GLU A 25 13.79 -10.03 -13.73
C GLU A 25 13.65 -11.25 -12.80
N ASN A 26 14.05 -12.44 -13.25
CA ASN A 26 14.13 -13.63 -12.41
C ASN A 26 15.10 -13.48 -11.23
N LYS A 27 16.22 -12.76 -11.39
CA LYS A 27 17.13 -12.48 -10.28
C LYS A 27 16.45 -11.60 -9.23
N LEU A 28 15.73 -10.56 -9.66
CA LEU A 28 14.96 -9.70 -8.75
C LEU A 28 13.81 -10.46 -8.09
N TYR A 29 13.00 -11.20 -8.84
CA TYR A 29 11.93 -12.04 -8.29
C TYR A 29 12.41 -12.96 -7.18
N ASN A 30 13.53 -13.67 -7.41
CA ASN A 30 14.13 -14.53 -6.40
C ASN A 30 14.64 -13.74 -5.17
N ALA A 31 15.15 -12.53 -5.37
CA ALA A 31 15.55 -11.63 -4.29
C ALA A 31 14.35 -11.20 -3.44
N PHE A 32 13.25 -10.80 -4.08
CA PHE A 32 11.99 -10.47 -3.39
C PHE A 32 11.43 -11.66 -2.61
N LYS A 33 11.43 -12.85 -3.23
CA LYS A 33 11.05 -14.09 -2.54
C LYS A 33 11.91 -14.33 -1.29
N LYS A 34 13.22 -14.12 -1.38
CA LYS A 34 14.12 -14.21 -0.22
C LYS A 34 13.82 -13.15 0.84
N SER A 35 13.50 -11.93 0.45
CA SER A 35 13.08 -10.88 1.39
C SER A 35 11.82 -11.28 2.17
N LEU A 36 10.91 -12.05 1.56
CA LEU A 36 9.74 -12.60 2.25
C LEU A 36 10.09 -13.71 3.25
N GLU A 37 11.26 -14.34 3.17
CA GLU A 37 11.72 -15.40 4.08
C GLU A 37 12.52 -14.86 5.27
N VAL A 38 12.80 -13.56 5.31
CA VAL A 38 13.60 -12.92 6.37
C VAL A 38 12.90 -13.03 7.72
N THR A 39 13.63 -13.49 8.74
CA THR A 39 13.13 -13.57 10.13
C THR A 39 13.58 -12.42 11.00
N SER A 40 14.62 -11.69 10.59
CA SER A 40 15.11 -10.51 11.30
C SER A 40 15.87 -9.59 10.36
N SER A 41 15.78 -8.28 10.59
CA SER A 41 16.55 -7.29 9.82
C SER A 41 16.50 -5.93 10.50
N GLU A 42 17.47 -5.09 10.18
CA GLU A 42 17.42 -3.65 10.41
C GLU A 42 17.49 -2.91 9.08
N SER A 43 16.89 -1.72 9.02
CA SER A 43 16.98 -0.89 7.82
C SER A 43 16.90 0.60 8.14
N ASP A 44 17.68 1.37 7.39
CA ASP A 44 17.61 2.84 7.37
C ASP A 44 17.06 3.28 6.02
N THR A 45 16.04 4.11 6.01
CA THR A 45 15.39 4.62 4.79
C THR A 45 15.36 6.13 4.82
N ASP A 46 15.87 6.75 3.76
CA ASP A 46 15.73 8.18 3.49
C ASP A 46 14.66 8.36 2.40
N ILE A 47 13.72 9.27 2.60
CA ILE A 47 12.69 9.63 1.62
C ILE A 47 12.67 11.14 1.46
N SER A 48 12.68 11.61 0.22
CA SER A 48 12.46 13.01 -0.14
C SER A 48 11.25 13.09 -1.07
N ILE A 49 10.36 14.04 -0.81
CA ILE A 49 9.13 14.26 -1.58
C ILE A 49 9.21 15.60 -2.29
N THR A 50 8.77 15.65 -3.55
CA THR A 50 8.62 16.89 -4.31
C THR A 50 7.19 17.00 -4.83
N LEU A 51 6.59 18.18 -4.70
CA LEU A 51 5.24 18.47 -5.18
C LEU A 51 5.27 19.71 -6.09
N GLU A 52 4.88 19.53 -7.34
CA GLU A 52 4.59 20.62 -8.27
C GLU A 52 3.11 20.56 -8.65
N THR A 53 2.50 21.72 -8.90
CA THR A 53 1.10 21.80 -9.32
C THR A 53 0.91 22.88 -10.37
N GLU A 54 0.02 22.64 -11.33
CA GLU A 54 -0.27 23.52 -12.46
C GLU A 54 -1.79 23.51 -12.74
N GLY A 55 -2.31 24.59 -13.31
CA GLY A 55 -3.70 24.63 -13.83
C GLY A 55 -4.83 24.76 -12.81
N PHE A 56 -4.54 24.90 -11.52
CA PHE A 56 -5.53 25.13 -10.46
C PHE A 56 -6.01 26.58 -10.40
N SER A 57 -7.26 26.79 -9.97
CA SER A 57 -7.85 28.12 -9.75
C SER A 57 -7.13 28.89 -8.64
N GLU A 58 -7.33 30.21 -8.56
CA GLU A 58 -6.70 31.05 -7.52
C GLU A 58 -7.12 30.63 -6.10
N GLU A 59 -8.37 30.21 -5.91
CA GLU A 59 -8.89 29.75 -4.61
C GLU A 59 -8.20 28.45 -4.17
N GLU A 60 -8.05 27.49 -5.08
CA GLU A 60 -7.40 26.21 -4.81
C GLU A 60 -5.90 26.35 -4.59
N GLN A 61 -5.25 27.30 -5.27
CA GLN A 61 -3.83 27.58 -5.11
C GLN A 61 -3.45 27.94 -3.67
N PHE A 62 -4.34 28.60 -2.91
CA PHE A 62 -4.09 28.90 -1.50
C PHE A 62 -4.00 27.64 -0.64
N SER A 63 -4.95 26.72 -0.79
CA SER A 63 -4.96 25.43 -0.09
C SER A 63 -3.77 24.56 -0.50
N ILE A 64 -3.42 24.57 -1.79
CA ILE A 64 -2.26 23.84 -2.32
C ILE A 64 -0.95 24.43 -1.79
N ALA A 65 -0.85 25.75 -1.63
CA ALA A 65 0.35 26.39 -1.08
C ALA A 65 0.64 25.90 0.35
N ALA A 66 -0.39 25.69 1.17
CA ALA A 66 -0.23 25.08 2.49
C ALA A 66 0.36 23.66 2.38
N VAL A 67 -0.20 22.80 1.53
CA VAL A 67 0.30 21.43 1.32
C VAL A 67 1.73 21.43 0.75
N LYS A 68 2.03 22.31 -0.22
CA LYS A 68 3.39 22.48 -0.75
C LYS A 68 4.36 22.88 0.34
N MET A 69 4.02 23.85 1.19
CA MET A 69 4.87 24.24 2.31
C MET A 69 5.14 23.08 3.29
N LEU A 70 4.21 22.14 3.43
CA LEU A 70 4.39 20.96 4.27
C LEU A 70 5.30 19.90 3.66
N LEU A 71 5.26 19.74 2.34
CA LEU A 71 6.01 18.70 1.61
C LEU A 71 7.34 19.18 1.05
N GLN A 72 7.50 20.49 0.88
CA GLN A 72 8.70 21.10 0.34
C GLN A 72 9.87 20.90 1.32
N ASP A 73 10.98 20.36 0.81
CA ASP A 73 12.17 20.01 1.57
C ASP A 73 11.95 18.98 2.70
N THR A 74 10.81 18.27 2.69
CA THR A 74 10.57 17.17 3.62
C THR A 74 11.52 16.02 3.33
N ASN A 75 12.46 15.82 4.24
CA ASN A 75 13.25 14.59 4.33
C ASN A 75 12.72 13.77 5.49
N ILE A 76 12.36 12.53 5.21
CA ILE A 76 11.89 11.55 6.18
C ILE A 76 12.99 10.50 6.32
N ASN A 77 13.52 10.35 7.53
CA ASN A 77 14.46 9.30 7.87
C ASN A 77 13.72 8.27 8.72
N ILE A 78 13.78 7.01 8.31
CA ILE A 78 13.08 5.91 8.97
C ILE A 78 14.11 4.84 9.32
N HIS A 79 14.31 4.61 10.62
CA HIS A 79 15.02 3.45 11.11
C HIS A 79 14.00 2.38 11.51
N THR A 80 14.21 1.14 11.07
CA THR A 80 13.29 0.03 11.35
C THR A 80 14.06 -1.19 11.84
N LYS A 81 13.51 -1.86 12.84
CA LYS A 81 13.93 -3.20 13.26
C LYS A 81 12.77 -4.17 13.13
N LEU A 82 13.08 -5.37 12.65
CA LEU A 82 12.11 -6.46 12.50
C LEU A 82 12.65 -7.73 13.16
N GLN A 83 11.78 -8.43 13.88
CA GLN A 83 12.00 -9.79 14.33
C GLN A 83 10.70 -10.57 14.17
N GLN A 84 10.74 -11.76 13.58
CA GLN A 84 9.56 -12.60 13.38
C GLN A 84 9.91 -14.08 13.31
N ASN A 85 8.94 -14.95 13.59
CA ASN A 85 9.10 -16.38 13.38
C ASN A 85 8.95 -16.76 11.89
N LYS A 86 9.41 -17.95 11.51
CA LYS A 86 9.33 -18.45 10.13
C LYS A 86 7.89 -18.54 9.59
N GLN A 87 6.94 -18.80 10.48
CA GLN A 87 5.52 -18.89 10.17
C GLN A 87 4.86 -17.51 10.03
N LYS A 88 5.55 -16.42 10.37
CA LYS A 88 5.05 -15.03 10.36
C LYS A 88 3.81 -14.80 11.25
N THR A 89 3.62 -15.67 12.23
CA THR A 89 2.52 -15.60 13.19
C THR A 89 2.90 -14.90 14.48
N SER A 90 4.18 -14.67 14.72
CA SER A 90 4.68 -13.82 15.80
C SER A 90 5.73 -12.86 15.26
N ARG A 91 5.58 -11.57 15.59
CA ARG A 91 6.41 -10.49 15.08
C ARG A 91 6.58 -9.39 16.12
N LYS A 92 7.81 -8.90 16.25
CA LYS A 92 8.14 -7.63 16.88
C LYS A 92 8.67 -6.66 15.84
N MET A 93 8.32 -5.40 15.99
CA MET A 93 8.86 -4.33 15.16
C MET A 93 9.11 -3.07 15.98
N TYR A 94 10.16 -2.35 15.59
CA TYR A 94 10.44 -1.00 16.03
C TYR A 94 10.56 -0.12 14.80
N VAL A 95 9.98 1.07 14.84
CA VAL A 95 10.08 2.08 13.80
C VAL A 95 10.36 3.42 14.48
N ASP A 96 11.45 4.05 14.09
CA ASP A 96 11.78 5.43 14.46
C ASP A 96 11.73 6.28 13.19
N THR A 97 10.78 7.22 13.15
CA THR A 97 10.57 8.11 12.02
C THR A 97 10.90 9.53 12.42
N GLN A 98 11.88 10.13 11.77
CA GLN A 98 12.26 11.52 11.91
C GLN A 98 11.86 12.28 10.63
N PHE A 99 11.24 13.45 10.79
CA PHE A 99 10.82 14.29 9.68
C PHE A 99 10.87 15.77 10.06
N VAL A 100 10.95 16.64 9.06
CA VAL A 100 10.92 18.10 9.27
C VAL A 100 9.58 18.64 8.81
N PHE A 101 8.90 19.35 9.71
CA PHE A 101 7.60 19.99 9.47
C PHE A 101 7.72 21.50 9.72
N GLY A 102 7.55 22.33 8.67
CA GLY A 102 7.63 23.79 8.79
C GLY A 102 8.95 24.30 9.38
N GLY A 103 10.06 23.58 9.13
CA GLY A 103 11.38 23.87 9.71
C GLY A 103 11.63 23.32 11.12
N ILE A 104 10.65 22.63 11.72
CA ILE A 104 10.76 21.99 13.03
C ILE A 104 10.98 20.49 12.84
N GLY A 105 12.08 19.96 13.39
CA GLY A 105 12.31 18.51 13.44
C GLY A 105 11.32 17.84 14.41
N MET A 106 10.64 16.81 13.93
CA MET A 106 9.69 15.99 14.67
C MET A 106 10.08 14.51 14.55
N GLY A 107 9.75 13.74 15.57
CA GLY A 107 10.00 12.31 15.60
C GLY A 107 8.82 11.54 16.17
N VAL A 108 8.52 10.39 15.58
CA VAL A 108 7.58 9.40 16.13
C VAL A 108 8.29 8.07 16.23
N GLU A 109 8.29 7.50 17.43
CA GLU A 109 8.74 6.14 17.66
C GLU A 109 7.55 5.21 17.86
N TYR A 110 7.64 4.02 17.31
CA TYR A 110 6.59 3.03 17.32
C TYR A 110 7.16 1.64 17.62
N TRP A 111 6.48 0.90 18.49
CA TRP A 111 6.74 -0.50 18.77
C TRP A 111 5.49 -1.33 18.53
N GLY A 112 5.65 -2.47 17.88
CA GLY A 112 4.60 -3.47 17.71
C GLY A 112 5.06 -4.83 18.23
N ASP A 113 4.20 -5.50 19.01
CA ASP A 113 4.35 -6.90 19.41
C ASP A 113 3.06 -7.65 19.07
N TYR A 114 3.19 -8.59 18.13
CA TYR A 114 2.07 -9.31 17.53
C TYR A 114 2.22 -10.80 17.72
N ASN A 115 1.13 -11.45 18.14
CA ASN A 115 1.01 -12.89 18.19
C ASN A 115 -0.38 -13.35 17.72
N MET A 116 -0.41 -13.97 16.55
CA MET A 116 -1.60 -14.42 15.82
C MET A 116 -1.91 -15.91 16.06
N LEU A 117 -1.12 -16.63 16.87
CA LEU A 117 -1.31 -18.08 17.12
C LEU A 117 -2.39 -18.39 18.17
N GLN A 118 -2.85 -17.39 18.91
CA GLN A 118 -3.76 -17.59 20.03
C GLN A 118 -5.20 -17.32 19.62
N LYS A 119 -6.15 -18.08 20.21
CA LYS A 119 -7.60 -17.87 20.06
C LYS A 119 -8.03 -16.42 20.38
N ASN A 120 -7.19 -15.72 21.14
CA ASN A 120 -7.21 -14.27 21.35
C ASN A 120 -5.91 -13.73 20.77
N SER A 121 -5.93 -13.20 19.54
CA SER A 121 -4.77 -12.56 18.94
C SER A 121 -4.26 -11.45 19.87
N LYS A 122 -2.99 -11.52 20.26
CA LYS A 122 -2.39 -10.51 21.13
C LYS A 122 -1.65 -9.50 20.26
N SER A 123 -2.06 -8.25 20.35
CA SER A 123 -1.47 -7.14 19.60
C SER A 123 -1.28 -5.98 20.56
N LEU A 124 -0.02 -5.67 20.84
CA LEU A 124 0.38 -4.51 21.62
C LEU A 124 1.09 -3.54 20.69
N ASN A 125 0.56 -2.33 20.60
CA ASN A 125 1.17 -1.24 19.87
C ASN A 125 1.48 -0.12 20.86
N VAL A 126 2.68 0.41 20.79
CA VAL A 126 3.12 1.54 21.61
C VAL A 126 3.62 2.62 20.69
N ILE A 127 3.09 3.83 20.83
CA ILE A 127 3.52 5.01 20.09
C ILE A 127 4.09 5.99 21.09
N LYS A 128 5.33 6.45 20.90
CA LYS A 128 5.86 7.60 21.63
C LYS A 128 5.25 8.85 21.03
N LEU A 129 4.58 9.62 21.87
CA LEU A 129 3.89 10.84 21.45
C LEU A 129 4.92 11.90 21.03
N PRO A 130 4.75 12.57 19.89
CA PRO A 130 5.50 13.77 19.56
C PRO A 130 5.28 14.82 20.65
N SER A 131 6.29 15.62 20.95
CA SER A 131 6.22 16.61 22.04
C SER A 131 5.05 17.60 21.91
N ILE A 132 4.60 17.90 20.68
CA ILE A 132 3.44 18.76 20.45
C ILE A 132 2.13 18.16 20.97
N MET A 133 1.99 16.83 20.97
CA MET A 133 0.79 16.16 21.47
C MET A 133 0.72 16.17 23.00
N MET A 134 1.84 16.28 23.70
CA MET A 134 1.89 16.31 25.18
C MET A 134 1.22 17.55 25.80
N PHE A 135 0.89 18.56 24.99
CA PHE A 135 0.19 19.78 25.44
C PHE A 135 -1.34 19.65 25.41
N SER A 136 -1.90 18.60 24.80
CA SER A 136 -3.33 18.36 24.86
C SER A 136 -3.72 17.83 26.25
N GLU A 137 -4.92 18.15 26.72
CA GLU A 137 -5.40 17.75 28.04
C GLU A 137 -5.41 16.22 28.20
N GLU A 138 -5.75 15.50 27.12
CA GLU A 138 -5.82 14.04 27.08
C GLU A 138 -4.46 13.35 27.22
N PHE A 139 -3.39 14.04 26.81
CA PHE A 139 -2.02 13.49 26.79
C PHE A 139 -1.08 14.23 27.73
N ALA A 140 -1.60 15.11 28.59
CA ALA A 140 -0.81 15.93 29.49
C ALA A 140 0.09 15.07 30.38
N GLY A 141 1.41 15.22 30.19
CA GLY A 141 2.42 14.45 30.92
C GLY A 141 2.56 12.98 30.50
N LYS A 142 1.88 12.54 29.44
CA LYS A 142 1.99 11.19 28.87
C LYS A 142 3.09 11.15 27.82
N GLU A 143 3.91 10.12 27.88
CA GLU A 143 4.97 9.86 26.92
C GLU A 143 4.50 8.88 25.83
N TYR A 144 3.64 7.93 26.19
CA TYR A 144 3.22 6.83 25.31
C TYR A 144 1.70 6.74 25.15
N LEU A 145 1.27 6.48 23.91
CA LEU A 145 -0.05 5.98 23.59
C LEU A 145 0.04 4.47 23.38
N VAL A 146 -0.84 3.72 24.05
CA VAL A 146 -0.88 2.26 24.03
C VAL A 146 -2.17 1.80 23.37
N ILE A 147 -2.06 0.89 22.40
CA ILE A 147 -3.19 0.22 21.79
C ILE A 147 -3.02 -1.28 22.07
N ASN A 148 -3.75 -1.77 23.07
CA ASN A 148 -3.73 -3.16 23.48
C ASN A 148 -5.03 -3.87 23.10
N GLN A 149 -4.96 -4.79 22.14
CA GLN A 149 -6.14 -5.55 21.69
C GLN A 149 -6.58 -6.64 22.68
N GLU A 150 -5.78 -7.00 23.69
CA GLU A 150 -6.22 -7.95 24.72
C GLU A 150 -7.44 -7.46 25.51
N ASN A 151 -7.65 -6.15 25.56
CA ASN A 151 -8.70 -5.49 26.36
C ASN A 151 -9.97 -5.16 25.56
N ASN A 152 -10.07 -5.59 24.28
CA ASN A 152 -11.15 -5.23 23.39
C ASN A 152 -11.88 -6.47 22.87
N GLU A 153 -13.05 -6.77 23.44
CA GLU A 153 -13.91 -7.88 23.01
C GLU A 153 -14.58 -7.63 21.65
N ASP A 154 -14.68 -6.36 21.23
CA ASP A 154 -15.39 -5.95 20.00
C ASP A 154 -14.53 -5.97 18.73
N ILE A 155 -13.19 -6.04 18.86
CA ILE A 155 -12.27 -6.08 17.70
C ILE A 155 -11.69 -7.48 17.55
N THR A 156 -12.54 -8.45 17.20
CA THR A 156 -12.07 -9.74 16.69
C THR A 156 -11.64 -9.58 15.24
N TYR A 157 -10.36 -9.29 15.00
CA TYR A 157 -9.74 -9.60 13.72
C TYR A 157 -9.74 -11.12 13.55
N ASP A 158 -10.43 -11.64 12.54
CA ASP A 158 -10.32 -13.06 12.20
C ASP A 158 -8.94 -13.32 11.60
N SER A 159 -7.97 -13.54 12.49
CA SER A 159 -6.60 -13.90 12.16
C SER A 159 -6.51 -15.10 11.21
N LYS A 160 -7.52 -15.98 11.18
CA LYS A 160 -7.58 -17.09 10.21
C LYS A 160 -7.86 -16.58 8.80
N LEU A 161 -8.77 -15.62 8.62
CA LEU A 161 -9.04 -15.02 7.31
C LEU A 161 -7.79 -14.33 6.76
N VAL A 162 -7.02 -13.64 7.61
CA VAL A 162 -5.77 -12.98 7.20
C VAL A 162 -4.71 -14.00 6.79
N LEU A 163 -4.54 -15.08 7.55
CA LEU A 163 -3.60 -16.15 7.23
C LEU A 163 -4.02 -16.90 5.96
N GLU A 164 -5.30 -17.21 5.80
CA GLU A 164 -5.85 -17.85 4.60
C GLU A 164 -5.63 -16.98 3.36
N LEU A 165 -5.91 -15.68 3.45
CA LEU A 165 -5.66 -14.72 2.38
C LEU A 165 -4.19 -14.68 2.00
N GLN A 166 -3.30 -14.65 3.00
CA GLN A 166 -1.86 -14.65 2.78
C GLN A 166 -1.38 -15.93 2.09
N GLU A 167 -1.86 -17.11 2.50
CA GLU A 167 -1.52 -18.38 1.87
C GLU A 167 -2.01 -18.44 0.42
N LYS A 168 -3.25 -18.04 0.17
CA LYS A 168 -3.84 -17.98 -1.18
C LYS A 168 -3.09 -17.00 -2.08
N LEU A 169 -2.78 -15.80 -1.59
CA LEU A 169 -1.99 -14.81 -2.33
C LEU A 169 -0.60 -15.35 -2.67
N ASN A 170 0.09 -15.98 -1.73
CA ASN A 170 1.41 -16.56 -1.98
C ASN A 170 1.35 -17.69 -3.02
N LYS A 171 0.33 -18.55 -2.95
CA LYS A 171 0.11 -19.60 -3.94
C LYS A 171 -0.16 -18.99 -5.32
N PHE A 172 -1.10 -18.05 -5.40
CA PHE A 172 -1.42 -17.33 -6.63
C PHE A 172 -0.18 -16.67 -7.25
N LEU A 173 0.56 -15.86 -6.48
CA LEU A 173 1.77 -15.20 -6.97
C LEU A 173 2.84 -16.20 -7.42
N LYS A 174 2.96 -17.37 -6.79
CA LYS A 174 3.93 -18.39 -7.20
C LYS A 174 3.51 -19.08 -8.49
N ASP A 175 2.25 -19.46 -8.62
CA ASP A 175 1.74 -20.25 -9.73
C ASP A 175 1.51 -19.34 -10.97
N TYR A 176 0.92 -18.16 -10.76
CA TYR A 176 0.67 -17.15 -11.79
C TYR A 176 1.96 -16.50 -12.31
N ALA A 177 3.00 -16.34 -11.47
CA ALA A 177 4.29 -15.82 -11.92
C ALA A 177 4.96 -16.70 -12.99
N LEU A 178 4.65 -17.99 -13.07
CA LEU A 178 5.28 -18.85 -14.08
C LEU A 178 4.70 -18.65 -15.49
N GLN A 179 3.49 -18.08 -15.59
CA GLN A 179 2.76 -17.93 -16.85
C GLN A 179 2.61 -16.47 -17.31
N TYR A 180 2.78 -15.51 -16.42
CA TYR A 180 2.66 -14.10 -16.75
C TYR A 180 3.93 -13.62 -17.49
N ASN A 181 3.77 -13.21 -18.75
CA ASN A 181 4.86 -12.72 -19.60
C ASN A 181 4.40 -11.56 -20.50
N PRO A 182 4.55 -10.30 -20.06
CA PRO A 182 4.18 -9.14 -20.85
C PRO A 182 5.13 -8.88 -22.03
N ASN A 183 6.19 -9.69 -22.19
CA ASN A 183 7.26 -9.51 -23.19
C ASN A 183 7.87 -8.10 -23.12
N LEU A 184 7.97 -7.56 -21.90
CA LEU A 184 8.65 -6.31 -21.59
C LEU A 184 9.98 -6.64 -20.94
N LYS A 185 11.00 -5.83 -21.22
CA LYS A 185 12.30 -5.91 -20.55
C LYS A 185 12.40 -4.74 -19.59
N LEU A 186 11.95 -4.96 -18.36
CA LEU A 186 11.84 -3.89 -17.37
C LEU A 186 13.09 -3.79 -16.49
N VAL A 187 13.91 -4.84 -16.45
CA VAL A 187 15.06 -4.93 -15.55
C VAL A 187 16.38 -5.02 -16.31
N LYS A 188 17.28 -4.07 -16.03
CA LYS A 188 18.63 -4.01 -16.58
C LYS A 188 19.66 -4.36 -15.52
N ASN A 189 20.64 -5.18 -15.88
CA ASN A 189 21.82 -5.40 -15.03
C ASN A 189 22.78 -4.21 -15.16
N LYS A 190 23.05 -3.52 -14.04
CA LYS A 190 23.95 -2.36 -13.97
C LYS A 190 25.36 -2.73 -13.52
N GLY A 191 25.66 -4.01 -13.37
CA GLY A 191 26.95 -4.53 -12.98
C GLY A 191 27.09 -4.68 -11.47
N ARG A 192 28.28 -4.33 -10.95
CA ARG A 192 28.63 -4.50 -9.54
C ARG A 192 28.96 -3.15 -8.91
N LYS A 193 28.52 -2.95 -7.66
CA LYS A 193 28.94 -1.82 -6.80
C LYS A 193 29.52 -2.39 -5.51
N THR A 194 30.31 -1.59 -4.80
CA THR A 194 30.73 -1.91 -3.43
C THR A 194 29.85 -1.11 -2.48
N ILE A 195 29.14 -1.82 -1.60
CA ILE A 195 28.29 -1.24 -0.55
C ILE A 195 28.82 -1.75 0.78
N ASP A 196 29.23 -0.84 1.66
CA ASP A 196 29.78 -1.13 3.00
C ASP A 196 30.92 -2.19 2.96
N GLY A 197 31.82 -2.03 1.98
CA GLY A 197 32.97 -2.93 1.78
C GLY A 197 32.63 -4.29 1.16
N LYS A 198 31.36 -4.60 0.90
CA LYS A 198 30.90 -5.85 0.27
C LYS A 198 30.51 -5.61 -1.20
N THR A 199 30.82 -6.58 -2.06
CA THR A 199 30.36 -6.56 -3.46
C THR A 199 28.87 -6.83 -3.54
N ALA A 200 28.14 -5.95 -4.22
CA ALA A 200 26.73 -6.07 -4.52
C ALA A 200 26.50 -6.12 -6.05
N TYR A 201 25.52 -6.91 -6.49
CA TYR A 201 25.06 -6.97 -7.87
C TYR A 201 23.87 -6.05 -8.04
N VAL A 202 23.93 -5.11 -8.99
CA VAL A 202 22.94 -4.04 -9.13
C VAL A 202 22.04 -4.31 -10.32
N TYR A 203 20.73 -4.23 -10.10
CA TYR A 203 19.70 -4.35 -11.12
C TYR A 203 18.80 -3.12 -11.04
N GLU A 204 18.50 -2.52 -12.18
CA GLU A 204 17.65 -1.33 -12.30
C GLU A 204 16.34 -1.75 -12.95
N LEU A 205 15.23 -1.54 -12.24
CA LEU A 205 13.88 -1.59 -12.78
C LEU A 205 13.54 -0.20 -13.32
N SER A 206 12.96 -0.13 -14.52
CA SER A 206 12.51 1.14 -15.10
C SER A 206 11.16 1.00 -15.79
N LEU A 207 10.28 1.97 -15.55
CA LEU A 207 8.98 2.11 -16.21
C LEU A 207 8.77 3.55 -16.64
N ASP A 208 8.39 3.73 -17.88
CA ASP A 208 7.86 4.96 -18.45
C ASP A 208 6.36 4.76 -18.78
N ASN A 209 5.69 5.80 -19.28
CA ASN A 209 4.28 5.69 -19.64
C ASN A 209 4.04 4.60 -20.71
N GLU A 210 4.94 4.43 -21.69
CA GLU A 210 4.76 3.41 -22.74
C GLU A 210 4.80 1.98 -22.18
N SER A 211 5.81 1.67 -21.38
CA SER A 211 5.97 0.36 -20.74
C SER A 211 4.89 0.11 -19.68
N LEU A 212 4.50 1.12 -18.91
CA LEU A 212 3.38 1.04 -17.99
C LEU A 212 2.06 0.73 -18.72
N SER A 213 1.78 1.41 -19.84
CA SER A 213 0.58 1.15 -20.64
C SER A 213 0.53 -0.28 -21.18
N LYS A 214 1.64 -0.76 -21.73
CA LYS A 214 1.73 -2.16 -22.20
C LYS A 214 1.50 -3.16 -21.07
N LEU A 215 2.06 -2.88 -19.89
CA LEU A 215 1.91 -3.71 -18.71
C LEU A 215 0.45 -3.73 -18.20
N ILE A 216 -0.21 -2.58 -18.10
CA ILE A 216 -1.61 -2.48 -17.69
C ILE A 216 -2.49 -3.25 -18.68
N ASN A 217 -2.34 -3.00 -19.98
CA ASN A 217 -3.13 -3.67 -21.03
C ASN A 217 -2.91 -5.18 -21.01
N TYR A 218 -1.66 -5.63 -20.90
CA TYR A 218 -1.33 -7.06 -20.82
C TYR A 218 -1.93 -7.68 -19.56
N THR A 219 -1.78 -7.04 -18.40
CA THR A 219 -2.28 -7.58 -17.13
C THR A 219 -3.79 -7.74 -17.18
N ALA A 220 -4.52 -6.70 -17.58
CA ALA A 220 -5.98 -6.74 -17.59
C ALA A 220 -6.50 -7.82 -18.55
N ASN A 221 -5.91 -7.95 -19.74
CA ASN A 221 -6.25 -9.01 -20.70
C ASN A 221 -5.84 -10.40 -20.20
N ASN A 222 -4.64 -10.56 -19.63
CA ASN A 222 -4.15 -11.85 -19.16
C ASN A 222 -4.95 -12.36 -17.95
N LEU A 223 -5.38 -11.47 -17.06
CA LEU A 223 -6.30 -11.83 -15.97
C LEU A 223 -7.62 -12.36 -16.53
N LEU A 224 -8.23 -11.69 -17.52
CA LEU A 224 -9.48 -12.16 -18.14
C LEU A 224 -9.31 -13.50 -18.88
N ASP A 225 -8.13 -13.73 -19.47
CA ASP A 225 -7.83 -14.98 -20.18
C ASP A 225 -7.48 -16.14 -19.24
N ASN A 226 -7.32 -15.90 -17.94
CA ASN A 226 -6.85 -16.87 -16.96
C ASN A 226 -7.92 -17.18 -15.89
N LYS A 227 -8.56 -18.34 -16.01
CA LYS A 227 -9.62 -18.77 -15.10
C LYS A 227 -9.16 -18.86 -13.64
N GLU A 228 -7.96 -19.38 -13.38
CA GLU A 228 -7.41 -19.48 -12.02
C GLU A 228 -7.21 -18.08 -11.39
N ALA A 229 -6.81 -17.10 -12.21
CA ALA A 229 -6.67 -15.72 -11.77
C ALA A 229 -8.01 -15.05 -11.47
N LEU A 230 -9.05 -15.32 -12.27
CA LEU A 230 -10.40 -14.83 -12.02
C LEU A 230 -11.04 -15.48 -10.78
N GLU A 231 -10.82 -16.77 -10.57
CA GLU A 231 -11.25 -17.48 -9.36
C GLU A 231 -10.56 -16.89 -8.11
N PHE A 232 -9.23 -16.70 -8.16
CA PHE A 232 -8.51 -16.03 -7.08
C PHE A 232 -9.05 -14.61 -6.82
N PHE A 233 -9.36 -13.86 -7.88
CA PHE A 233 -9.91 -12.52 -7.77
C PHE A 233 -11.25 -12.50 -7.04
N SER A 234 -12.15 -13.42 -7.39
CA SER A 234 -13.44 -13.58 -6.71
C SER A 234 -13.28 -13.95 -5.23
N GLU A 235 -12.41 -14.91 -4.92
CA GLU A 235 -12.11 -15.30 -3.54
C GLU A 235 -11.51 -14.13 -2.73
N TYR A 236 -10.61 -13.35 -3.33
CA TYR A 236 -10.05 -12.16 -2.72
C TYR A 236 -11.15 -11.14 -2.37
N MET A 237 -12.07 -10.87 -3.30
CA MET A 237 -13.18 -9.95 -3.09
C MET A 237 -14.17 -10.44 -2.03
N ASP A 238 -14.43 -11.75 -1.94
CA ASP A 238 -15.25 -12.36 -0.88
C ASP A 238 -14.60 -12.17 0.50
N ILE A 239 -13.29 -12.37 0.61
CA ILE A 239 -12.54 -12.16 1.86
C ILE A 239 -12.55 -10.67 2.26
N ILE A 240 -12.27 -9.75 1.34
CA ILE A 240 -12.31 -8.31 1.62
C ILE A 240 -13.72 -7.87 2.02
N SER A 241 -14.75 -8.38 1.36
CA SER A 241 -16.14 -8.04 1.69
C SER A 241 -16.55 -8.49 3.09
N LYS A 242 -15.97 -9.60 3.59
CA LYS A 242 -16.14 -10.04 4.98
C LYS A 242 -15.36 -9.19 6.00
N MET A 243 -14.29 -8.52 5.57
CA MET A 243 -13.46 -7.65 6.43
C MET A 243 -14.01 -6.22 6.53
N VAL A 244 -14.75 -5.76 5.52
CA VAL A 244 -15.40 -4.45 5.55
C VAL A 244 -16.78 -4.60 6.20
N ASN A 245 -17.15 -3.70 7.12
CA ASN A 245 -18.48 -3.65 7.75
C ASN A 245 -19.58 -3.21 6.76
N LYS A 246 -19.76 -3.94 5.67
CA LYS A 246 -20.90 -3.81 4.78
C LYS A 246 -22.09 -4.58 5.30
N SER A 247 -23.29 -4.19 4.89
CA SER A 247 -24.46 -5.00 5.18
C SER A 247 -24.34 -6.36 4.49
N GLU A 248 -24.87 -7.42 5.12
CA GLU A 248 -24.88 -8.77 4.52
C GLU A 248 -25.52 -8.78 3.13
N GLU A 249 -26.50 -7.89 2.90
CA GLU A 249 -27.22 -7.74 1.64
C GLU A 249 -26.34 -7.16 0.52
N GLU A 250 -25.51 -6.15 0.82
CA GLU A 250 -24.54 -5.60 -0.13
C GLU A 250 -23.47 -6.63 -0.50
N VAL A 251 -22.97 -7.37 0.49
CA VAL A 251 -21.97 -8.44 0.27
C VAL A 251 -22.56 -9.54 -0.62
N LYS A 252 -23.80 -9.95 -0.36
CA LYS A 252 -24.49 -10.98 -1.14
C LYS A 252 -24.73 -10.55 -2.59
N LYS A 253 -25.21 -9.33 -2.81
CA LYS A 253 -25.43 -8.78 -4.17
C LYS A 253 -24.13 -8.70 -4.96
N SER A 254 -23.06 -8.21 -4.33
CA SER A 254 -21.71 -8.16 -4.93
C SER A 254 -21.22 -9.53 -5.38
N LYS A 255 -21.48 -10.54 -4.57
CA LYS A 255 -21.08 -11.92 -4.83
C LYS A 255 -21.88 -12.55 -5.96
N GLU A 256 -23.20 -12.39 -5.96
CA GLU A 256 -24.08 -12.89 -7.02
C GLU A 256 -23.73 -12.29 -8.39
N GLU A 257 -23.38 -10.99 -8.44
CA GLU A 257 -22.90 -10.33 -9.66
C GLU A 257 -21.60 -10.95 -10.18
N ILE A 258 -20.62 -11.20 -9.29
CA ILE A 258 -19.34 -11.83 -9.66
C ILE A 258 -19.54 -13.28 -10.11
N ASP A 259 -20.32 -14.07 -9.37
CA ASP A 259 -20.59 -15.47 -9.69
C ASP A 259 -21.29 -15.60 -11.05
N THR A 260 -22.25 -14.72 -11.34
CA THR A 260 -22.95 -14.68 -12.64
C THR A 260 -21.98 -14.38 -13.80
N ILE A 261 -21.03 -13.46 -13.59
CA ILE A 261 -20.00 -13.13 -14.59
C ILE A 261 -19.06 -14.32 -14.81
N LEU A 262 -18.67 -15.04 -13.75
CA LEU A 262 -17.80 -16.21 -13.84
C LEU A 262 -18.50 -17.41 -14.50
N GLU A 263 -19.77 -17.64 -14.20
CA GLU A 263 -20.58 -18.72 -14.79
C GLU A 263 -20.80 -18.50 -16.29
N ASN A 264 -20.98 -17.25 -16.72
CA ASN A 264 -21.21 -16.88 -18.11
C ASN A 264 -19.97 -16.24 -18.76
N LEU A 265 -18.77 -16.57 -18.26
CA LEU A 265 -17.53 -15.91 -18.67
C LEU A 265 -17.30 -16.05 -20.17
N ASP A 266 -17.47 -17.24 -20.75
CA ASP A 266 -17.21 -17.46 -22.18
C ASP A 266 -18.09 -16.59 -23.09
N GLU A 267 -19.36 -16.40 -22.72
CA GLU A 267 -20.31 -15.54 -23.45
C GLU A 267 -20.04 -14.05 -23.21
N SER A 268 -19.67 -13.69 -21.97
CA SER A 268 -19.43 -12.30 -21.56
C SER A 268 -18.03 -11.80 -21.94
N LYS A 269 -17.10 -12.70 -22.22
CA LYS A 269 -15.67 -12.42 -22.46
C LYS A 269 -15.42 -11.40 -23.56
N PRO A 270 -16.08 -11.45 -24.74
CA PRO A 270 -15.86 -10.44 -25.79
C PRO A 270 -16.26 -9.03 -25.33
N ALA A 271 -17.37 -8.90 -24.60
CA ALA A 271 -17.83 -7.63 -24.08
C ALA A 271 -16.92 -7.09 -22.97
N LEU A 272 -16.50 -7.96 -22.04
CA LEU A 272 -15.55 -7.63 -20.97
C LEU A 272 -14.19 -7.21 -21.54
N LYS A 273 -13.70 -7.91 -22.56
CA LYS A 273 -12.45 -7.57 -23.24
C LYS A 273 -12.52 -6.19 -23.88
N ASN A 274 -13.60 -5.91 -24.61
CA ASN A 274 -13.80 -4.58 -25.20
C ASN A 274 -13.88 -3.49 -24.12
N MET A 275 -14.54 -3.77 -22.99
CA MET A 275 -14.60 -2.85 -21.85
C MET A 275 -13.21 -2.59 -21.24
N ILE A 276 -12.44 -3.65 -21.01
CA ILE A 276 -11.07 -3.57 -20.52
C ILE A 276 -10.19 -2.78 -21.50
N ASP A 277 -10.27 -3.05 -22.80
CA ASP A 277 -9.46 -2.37 -23.81
C ASP A 277 -9.81 -0.87 -23.87
N ILE A 278 -11.09 -0.49 -23.82
CA ILE A 278 -11.51 0.92 -23.75
C ILE A 278 -11.02 1.59 -22.47
N PHE A 279 -11.23 0.95 -21.32
CA PHE A 279 -10.84 1.49 -20.02
C PHE A 279 -9.32 1.69 -19.95
N THR A 280 -8.56 0.66 -20.31
CA THR A 280 -7.10 0.69 -20.24
C THR A 280 -6.50 1.65 -21.26
N ASP A 281 -7.03 1.74 -22.50
CA ASP A 281 -6.61 2.74 -23.48
C ASP A 281 -6.80 4.17 -22.95
N LYS A 282 -7.94 4.47 -22.33
CA LYS A 282 -8.19 5.79 -21.74
C LYS A 282 -7.31 6.07 -20.53
N LEU A 283 -7.16 5.10 -19.62
CA LEU A 283 -6.27 5.21 -18.47
C LEU A 283 -4.82 5.47 -18.88
N CYS A 284 -4.36 4.81 -19.94
CA CYS A 284 -3.02 4.99 -20.49
C CYS A 284 -2.81 6.41 -21.03
N LYS A 285 -3.85 7.08 -21.55
CA LYS A 285 -3.78 8.47 -22.03
C LYS A 285 -3.70 9.50 -20.90
N CYS A 286 -3.92 9.10 -19.64
CA CYS A 286 -3.71 9.98 -18.49
C CYS A 286 -2.23 10.33 -18.29
N ASN A 287 -1.28 9.56 -18.86
CA ASN A 287 0.16 9.69 -18.60
C ASN A 287 0.44 9.77 -17.09
N LEU A 288 0.13 8.67 -16.39
CA LEU A 288 0.19 8.60 -14.92
C LEU A 288 1.60 8.82 -14.35
N LEU A 289 2.63 8.69 -15.19
CA LEU A 289 4.02 8.94 -14.83
C LEU A 289 4.53 10.26 -15.41
N GLY A 290 5.40 10.94 -14.66
CA GLY A 290 6.16 12.08 -15.16
C GLY A 290 7.27 11.65 -16.13
N GLU A 291 8.05 12.62 -16.62
CA GLU A 291 9.09 12.38 -17.63
C GLU A 291 10.17 11.38 -17.17
N LYS A 292 10.44 11.31 -15.86
CA LYS A 292 11.48 10.42 -15.32
C LYS A 292 10.94 9.01 -15.05
N GLY A 293 9.62 8.84 -15.03
CA GLY A 293 8.99 7.55 -14.77
C GLY A 293 9.28 6.97 -13.39
N ILE A 294 9.28 5.65 -13.29
CA ILE A 294 9.71 4.90 -12.11
C ILE A 294 11.08 4.31 -12.44
N VAL A 295 12.08 4.58 -11.60
CA VAL A 295 13.41 3.98 -11.71
C VAL A 295 13.85 3.52 -10.33
N ILE A 296 14.08 2.22 -10.15
CA ILE A 296 14.48 1.65 -8.86
C ILE A 296 15.69 0.74 -9.06
N GLU A 297 16.79 1.06 -8.39
CA GLU A 297 17.96 0.19 -8.27
C GLU A 297 17.85 -0.71 -7.04
N TYR A 298 18.06 -2.01 -7.26
CA TYR A 298 18.19 -3.03 -6.24
C TYR A 298 19.60 -3.58 -6.22
N ALA A 299 20.26 -3.53 -5.06
CA ALA A 299 21.57 -4.11 -4.86
C ALA A 299 21.47 -5.41 -4.07
N LEU A 300 21.92 -6.51 -4.68
CA LEU A 300 21.85 -7.85 -4.13
C LEU A 300 23.21 -8.28 -3.61
N ASN A 301 23.26 -8.85 -2.41
CA ASN A 301 24.49 -9.47 -1.91
C ASN A 301 24.77 -10.82 -2.62
N LYS A 302 25.91 -11.46 -2.31
CA LYS A 302 26.29 -12.76 -2.93
C LYS A 302 25.30 -13.89 -2.63
N GLU A 303 24.57 -13.80 -1.54
CA GLU A 303 23.54 -14.77 -1.15
C GLU A 303 22.20 -14.48 -1.84
N GLY A 304 22.05 -13.35 -2.54
CA GLY A 304 20.84 -12.96 -3.25
C GLY A 304 19.81 -12.22 -2.39
N TYR A 305 20.18 -11.71 -1.21
CA TYR A 305 19.33 -10.79 -0.46
C TYR A 305 19.48 -9.36 -0.98
N ILE A 306 18.37 -8.63 -1.01
CA ILE A 306 18.37 -7.18 -1.25
C ILE A 306 18.99 -6.52 -0.01
N ILE A 307 20.10 -5.81 -0.21
CA ILE A 307 20.82 -5.07 0.85
C ILE A 307 20.74 -3.56 0.68
N ASN A 308 20.34 -3.10 -0.51
CA ASN A 308 20.03 -1.70 -0.76
C ASN A 308 18.98 -1.59 -1.85
N GLU A 309 18.09 -0.62 -1.69
CA GLU A 309 17.04 -0.26 -2.64
C GLU A 309 17.01 1.26 -2.74
N SER A 310 17.20 1.81 -3.92
CA SER A 310 17.17 3.27 -4.11
C SER A 310 16.46 3.60 -5.39
N GLY A 311 15.62 4.63 -5.39
CA GLY A 311 14.82 4.91 -6.56
C GLY A 311 14.20 6.29 -6.59
N LEU A 312 13.57 6.53 -7.72
CA LEU A 312 12.74 7.68 -8.03
C LEU A 312 11.40 7.15 -8.56
N ILE A 313 10.30 7.67 -8.03
CA ILE A 313 8.95 7.50 -8.56
C ILE A 313 8.46 8.90 -8.94
N ASP A 314 8.25 9.13 -10.22
CA ASP A 314 7.78 10.40 -10.77
C ASP A 314 6.35 10.21 -11.29
N LEU A 315 5.38 10.77 -10.58
CA LEU A 315 3.95 10.65 -10.86
C LEU A 315 3.41 11.93 -11.46
N ASN A 316 2.46 11.78 -12.38
CA ASN A 316 1.72 12.86 -12.98
C ASN A 316 0.21 12.57 -12.90
N ILE A 317 -0.51 13.38 -12.15
CA ILE A 317 -1.94 13.22 -11.87
C ILE A 317 -2.67 14.40 -12.50
N ASP A 318 -3.33 14.14 -13.62
CA ASP A 318 -4.17 15.09 -14.35
C ASP A 318 -5.63 14.82 -13.95
N ILE A 319 -6.21 15.69 -13.13
CA ILE A 319 -7.51 15.45 -12.49
C ILE A 319 -8.61 15.28 -13.54
N ALA A 320 -8.65 16.19 -14.52
CA ALA A 320 -9.63 16.16 -15.60
C ALA A 320 -9.56 14.85 -16.40
N LYS A 321 -8.35 14.39 -16.76
CA LYS A 321 -8.20 13.12 -17.47
C LYS A 321 -8.62 11.91 -16.63
N ILE A 322 -8.36 11.94 -15.33
CA ILE A 322 -8.77 10.86 -14.44
C ILE A 322 -10.30 10.82 -14.33
N GLU A 323 -10.95 11.97 -14.21
CA GLU A 323 -12.41 12.08 -14.19
C GLU A 323 -13.03 11.58 -15.50
N GLU A 324 -12.46 11.91 -16.66
CA GLU A 324 -12.88 11.35 -17.95
C GLU A 324 -12.82 9.81 -17.98
N VAL A 325 -11.80 9.21 -17.36
CA VAL A 325 -11.68 7.75 -17.22
C VAL A 325 -12.78 7.22 -16.30
N MET A 326 -13.05 7.89 -15.18
CA MET A 326 -14.11 7.47 -14.25
C MET A 326 -15.51 7.60 -14.86
N ALA A 327 -15.75 8.60 -15.71
CA ALA A 327 -17.03 8.81 -16.38
C ALA A 327 -17.41 7.69 -17.36
N ILE A 328 -16.42 7.00 -17.96
CA ILE A 328 -16.64 5.82 -18.82
C ILE A 328 -17.36 4.71 -18.05
N GLN A 329 -17.02 4.56 -16.76
CA GLN A 329 -17.55 3.49 -15.93
C GLN A 329 -19.06 3.63 -15.69
N ASN A 330 -19.55 4.87 -15.59
CA ASN A 330 -20.97 5.14 -15.38
C ASN A 330 -21.78 4.95 -16.68
N ARG A 331 -21.19 5.22 -17.85
CA ARG A 331 -21.83 5.08 -19.17
C ARG A 331 -21.99 3.63 -19.65
N LEU A 332 -21.34 2.67 -18.98
CA LEU A 332 -21.36 1.25 -19.35
C LEU A 332 -22.37 0.42 -18.54
N THR A 333 -23.08 1.01 -17.56
CA THR A 333 -23.96 0.27 -16.64
C THR A 333 -25.44 0.64 -16.70
N ASP A 334 -25.92 1.39 -17.70
CA ASP A 334 -27.33 1.83 -17.86
C ASP A 334 -27.98 2.45 -16.60
N GLU A 335 -27.17 2.91 -15.65
CA GLU A 335 -27.63 3.77 -14.56
C GLU A 335 -27.65 5.20 -15.12
N GLU A 336 -28.76 5.92 -14.90
CA GLU A 336 -28.93 7.31 -15.32
C GLU A 336 -27.68 8.09 -14.91
N TYR A 337 -26.93 8.54 -15.92
CA TYR A 337 -25.76 9.35 -15.73
C TYR A 337 -26.25 10.69 -15.21
N ASP A 338 -26.08 10.92 -13.91
CA ASP A 338 -26.35 12.23 -13.32
C ASP A 338 -25.24 13.16 -13.81
N GLU A 339 -25.54 13.96 -14.84
CA GLU A 339 -24.62 14.95 -15.43
C GLU A 339 -24.16 15.97 -14.37
N ASP A 340 -24.89 16.10 -13.26
CA ASP A 340 -24.60 17.01 -12.14
C ASP A 340 -23.49 16.51 -11.18
N ILE A 341 -22.87 15.34 -11.41
CA ILE A 341 -21.77 14.82 -10.56
C ILE A 341 -20.37 15.22 -11.06
N LEU A 342 -20.25 15.74 -12.29
CA LEU A 342 -19.03 16.42 -12.70
C LEU A 342 -19.15 17.86 -12.19
N ASP A 343 -18.45 18.18 -11.10
CA ASP A 343 -18.08 19.58 -10.88
C ASP A 343 -17.18 19.95 -12.06
N GLU A 344 -17.76 20.58 -13.09
CA GLU A 344 -17.07 21.01 -14.32
C GLU A 344 -15.84 21.91 -14.06
N ASP A 345 -15.63 22.31 -12.81
CA ASP A 345 -14.60 23.24 -12.35
C ASP A 345 -13.37 22.57 -11.72
N VAL A 346 -13.34 21.25 -11.44
CA VAL A 346 -12.15 20.63 -10.83
C VAL A 346 -11.09 20.32 -11.89
N SER A 347 -10.21 21.30 -12.11
CA SER A 347 -9.09 21.20 -13.04
C SER A 347 -7.76 21.33 -12.32
N GLY A 348 -6.72 20.68 -12.85
CA GLY A 348 -5.38 20.78 -12.29
C GLY A 348 -4.52 19.56 -12.55
N VAL A 349 -3.21 19.81 -12.54
CA VAL A 349 -2.18 18.79 -12.67
C VAL A 349 -1.32 18.79 -11.43
N ILE A 350 -1.15 17.61 -10.82
CA ILE A 350 -0.31 17.38 -9.65
C ILE A 350 0.86 16.48 -10.08
N LYS A 351 2.09 16.97 -9.93
CA LYS A 351 3.31 16.21 -10.17
C LYS A 351 3.96 15.87 -8.83
N LEU A 352 4.11 14.58 -8.55
CA LEU A 352 4.65 14.07 -7.30
C LEU A 352 5.91 13.26 -7.57
N GLY A 353 7.03 13.71 -7.02
CA GLY A 353 8.29 12.99 -7.05
C GLY A 353 8.59 12.38 -5.68
N PHE A 354 8.88 11.09 -5.66
CA PHE A 354 9.40 10.40 -4.48
C PHE A 354 10.79 9.89 -4.78
N LYS A 355 11.78 10.37 -4.05
CA LYS A 355 13.13 9.82 -4.08
C LYS A 355 13.36 9.07 -2.79
N PHE A 356 13.92 7.87 -2.86
CA PHE A 356 14.20 7.09 -1.68
C PHE A 356 15.52 6.33 -1.77
N ASN A 357 16.09 6.04 -0.61
CA ASN A 357 17.23 5.18 -0.46
C ASN A 357 17.10 4.39 0.85
N LYS A 358 17.06 3.07 0.73
CA LYS A 358 16.91 2.12 1.83
C LYS A 358 18.13 1.23 1.90
N LYS A 359 18.78 1.15 3.05
CA LYS A 359 19.80 0.15 3.36
C LYS A 359 19.21 -0.91 4.25
N ILE A 360 19.54 -2.17 4.00
CA ILE A 360 19.05 -3.32 4.77
C ILE A 360 20.27 -4.13 5.24
N TYR A 361 20.33 -4.36 6.54
CA TYR A 361 21.46 -5.04 7.19
C TYR A 361 20.96 -5.94 8.33
N ASN A 362 21.88 -6.70 8.92
CA ASN A 362 21.59 -7.70 9.96
C ASN A 362 20.47 -8.70 9.57
N ILE A 363 20.41 -9.04 8.27
CA ILE A 363 19.40 -9.93 7.69
C ILE A 363 19.60 -11.35 8.24
N ASN A 364 18.58 -11.89 8.90
CA ASN A 364 18.61 -13.18 9.60
C ASN A 364 19.68 -13.28 10.69
N GLU A 365 20.16 -12.13 11.18
CA GLU A 365 21.08 -12.03 12.32
C GLU A 365 20.33 -11.65 13.60
N LYS A 366 21.03 -11.58 14.73
CA LYS A 366 20.43 -11.21 16.01
C LYS A 366 20.05 -9.72 15.99
N VAL A 367 18.75 -9.44 16.09
CA VAL A 367 18.18 -8.10 16.24
C VAL A 367 17.42 -8.06 17.54
N GLU A 368 17.72 -7.09 18.40
CA GLU A 368 17.04 -6.88 19.68
C GLU A 368 16.07 -5.70 19.57
N ILE A 369 14.85 -5.90 20.06
CA ILE A 369 13.80 -4.90 20.12
C ILE A 369 13.34 -4.81 21.58
N ASP A 370 13.78 -3.76 22.25
CA ASP A 370 13.40 -3.46 23.63
C ASP A 370 12.12 -2.64 23.65
N MET A 371 11.06 -3.20 24.24
CA MET A 371 9.81 -2.48 24.46
C MET A 371 9.97 -1.47 25.59
N PRO A 372 9.34 -0.28 25.51
CA PRO A 372 9.35 0.68 26.60
C PRO A 372 8.63 0.13 27.83
N LYS A 373 9.04 0.58 29.02
CA LYS A 373 8.37 0.26 30.28
C LYS A 373 7.14 1.15 30.45
N LEU A 374 5.97 0.54 30.31
CA LEU A 374 4.68 1.22 30.41
C LEU A 374 4.19 1.26 31.87
N THR A 375 3.76 2.43 32.32
CA THR A 375 3.09 2.65 33.61
C THR A 375 1.84 3.51 33.41
N LYS A 376 0.95 3.55 34.41
CA LYS A 376 -0.24 4.41 34.34
C LYS A 376 0.12 5.89 34.29
N GLU A 377 1.28 6.26 34.82
CA GLU A 377 1.76 7.64 34.86
C GLU A 377 2.26 8.09 33.49
N ASN A 378 3.08 7.27 32.81
CA ASN A 378 3.74 7.66 31.56
C ASN A 378 2.97 7.27 30.29
N SER A 379 1.88 6.51 30.39
CA SER A 379 1.12 6.05 29.24
C SER A 379 -0.39 6.26 29.37
N VAL A 380 -1.06 6.27 28.23
CA VAL A 380 -2.53 6.26 28.10
C VAL A 380 -2.95 5.11 27.18
N ASP A 381 -3.98 4.36 27.56
CA ASP A 381 -4.57 3.33 26.71
C ASP A 381 -5.66 3.94 25.81
N LEU A 382 -5.56 3.74 24.50
CA LEU A 382 -6.50 4.29 23.53
C LEU A 382 -7.92 3.76 23.71
N ASN A 383 -8.07 2.48 24.09
CA ASN A 383 -9.39 1.89 24.27
C ASN A 383 -10.08 2.47 25.51
N GLU A 384 -9.31 2.73 26.59
CA GLU A 384 -9.82 3.45 27.76
C GLU A 384 -10.24 4.88 27.42
N LEU A 385 -9.42 5.61 26.63
CA LEU A 385 -9.75 6.95 26.16
C LEU A 385 -11.06 6.97 25.35
N MET A 386 -11.22 6.02 24.42
CA MET A 386 -12.41 5.89 23.59
C MET A 386 -13.67 5.56 24.41
N LYS A 387 -13.55 4.66 25.40
CA LYS A 387 -14.66 4.34 26.32
C LYS A 387 -15.09 5.57 27.13
N ALA A 388 -14.13 6.31 27.70
CA ALA A 388 -14.42 7.52 28.47
C ALA A 388 -15.14 8.59 27.62
N ARG A 389 -14.74 8.76 26.35
CA ARG A 389 -15.45 9.66 25.41
C ARG A 389 -16.86 9.17 25.07
N SER A 390 -17.05 7.88 24.83
CA SER A 390 -18.37 7.31 24.53
C SER A 390 -19.34 7.46 25.71
N GLU A 391 -18.86 7.26 26.94
CA GLU A 391 -19.63 7.46 28.16
C GLU A 391 -19.97 8.93 28.37
N SER A 392 -18.99 9.83 28.21
CA SER A 392 -19.21 11.28 28.29
C SER A 392 -20.22 11.77 27.25
N PHE A 393 -20.12 11.31 26.00
CA PHE A 393 -21.06 11.64 24.94
C PHE A 393 -22.48 11.12 25.24
N SER A 394 -22.59 9.90 25.76
CA SER A 394 -23.89 9.31 26.16
C SER A 394 -24.52 10.02 27.36
N GLN A 395 -23.71 10.60 28.26
CA GLN A 395 -24.19 11.43 29.37
C GLN A 395 -24.62 12.83 28.91
N MET A 396 -23.98 13.37 27.87
CA MET A 396 -24.30 14.68 27.29
C MET A 396 -25.52 14.65 26.37
N TYR A 397 -25.77 13.50 25.73
CA TYR A 397 -26.92 13.23 24.87
C TYR A 397 -27.58 11.90 25.27
N PRO A 398 -28.29 11.83 26.42
CA PRO A 398 -29.04 10.64 26.77
C PRO A 398 -30.03 10.32 25.65
N LYS A 399 -30.08 9.05 25.24
CA LYS A 399 -31.06 8.54 24.28
C LYS A 399 -32.45 8.56 24.90
N ASP A 400 -33.05 9.73 24.99
CA ASP A 400 -34.47 9.94 25.22
C ASP A 400 -35.02 10.76 24.04
N ILE A 401 -35.49 10.05 23.00
CA ILE A 401 -36.81 10.16 22.35
C ILE A 401 -37.03 8.90 21.50
#